data_AF-A0A511MQ27-F1
#
_entry.id   AF-A0A511MQ27-F1
#
_cell.length_a   1.000
_cell.length_b   1.000
_cell.length_c   1.000
_cell.angle_alpha   90.00
_cell.angle_beta   90.00
_cell.angle_gamma   90.00
#
_symmetry.space_group_name_H-M   'P 1'
#
loop_
_entity.id
_entity.type
_entity.pdbx_description
1 polymer ?
#
loop_
_entity_poly.entity_id
_entity_poly.type
_entity_poly.pdbx_seq_one_letter_code
_entity_poly.pdbx_strand_id
1 'polypeptide(L)'
;MIAMLERVPAAQVPFAWFTADEACGQAGYLRNWLEECDVFYVMAPRCDHQLVTRAERTTRADALVAEFAASAWQRLSVGAGGHGPTAIYWSARVRNPVVL
;
A
#
# COMPACT_ATOMS: atom_id res chain seq x y z
N MET A 1 -11.80 1.20 -14.28
CA MET A 1 -11.65 1.01 -12.82
C MET A 1 -11.81 2.33 -12.06
N ILE A 2 -11.07 3.40 -12.41
CA ILE A 2 -11.11 4.70 -11.70
C ILE A 2 -12.52 5.33 -11.66
N ALA A 3 -13.28 5.23 -12.75
CA ALA A 3 -14.63 5.83 -12.83
C ALA A 3 -15.63 5.32 -11.77
N MET A 4 -15.41 4.15 -11.16
CA MET A 4 -16.21 3.69 -10.02
C MET A 4 -15.71 4.28 -8.70
N LEU A 5 -14.40 4.44 -8.54
CA LEU A 5 -13.77 4.98 -7.34
C LEU A 5 -13.97 6.48 -7.19
N GLU A 6 -13.95 7.23 -8.30
CA GLU A 6 -14.27 8.68 -8.33
C GLU A 6 -15.67 8.99 -7.83
N ARG A 7 -16.59 8.02 -7.88
CA ARG A 7 -17.96 8.20 -7.37
C ARG A 7 -18.04 8.19 -5.85
N VAL A 8 -17.04 7.64 -5.16
CA VAL A 8 -17.06 7.52 -3.69
C VAL A 8 -16.82 8.89 -3.03
N PRO A 9 -15.82 9.69 -3.43
CA PRO A 9 -15.71 11.09 -2.99
C PRO A 9 -16.91 11.94 -3.42
N ALA A 10 -17.41 11.74 -4.65
CA ALA A 10 -18.59 12.46 -5.15
C ALA A 10 -19.87 12.16 -4.36
N ALA A 11 -19.97 10.97 -3.76
CA ALA A 11 -21.06 10.56 -2.88
C ALA A 11 -20.83 10.95 -1.40
N GLN A 12 -19.76 11.69 -1.08
CA GLN A 12 -19.35 12.03 0.29
C GLN A 12 -19.25 10.83 1.22
N VAL A 13 -18.87 9.66 0.70
CA VAL A 13 -18.64 8.48 1.54
C VAL A 13 -17.19 8.54 2.01
N PRO A 14 -16.91 8.86 3.29
CA PRO A 14 -15.55 8.89 3.79
C PRO A 14 -15.02 7.46 3.84
N PHE A 15 -13.93 7.19 3.12
CA PHE A 15 -13.15 5.98 3.30
C PHE A 15 -11.72 6.38 3.65
N ALA A 16 -11.25 5.87 4.79
CA ALA A 16 -9.91 6.17 5.27
C ALA A 16 -8.85 5.23 4.68
N TRP A 17 -9.25 4.07 4.14
CA TRP A 17 -8.31 3.05 3.67
C TRP A 17 -8.79 2.34 2.39
N PHE A 18 -7.85 1.98 1.53
CA PHE A 18 -8.08 1.26 0.28
C PHE A 18 -7.14 0.03 0.17
N THR A 19 -7.66 -1.08 -0.37
CA THR A 19 -6.83 -2.28 -0.62
C THR A 19 -6.96 -2.74 -2.06
N ALA A 20 -5.83 -3.05 -2.70
CA ALA A 20 -5.79 -3.69 -4.00
C ALA A 20 -4.85 -4.90 -4.01
N ASP A 21 -5.32 -6.00 -4.59
CA ASP A 21 -4.56 -7.22 -4.83
C ASP A 21 -3.50 -7.03 -5.94
N GLU A 22 -2.77 -8.08 -6.30
CA GLU A 22 -1.72 -8.01 -7.30
C GLU A 22 -2.23 -7.57 -8.69
N ALA A 23 -3.43 -8.00 -9.09
CA ALA A 23 -4.01 -7.69 -10.39
C ALA A 23 -4.41 -6.21 -10.48
N CYS A 24 -4.94 -5.65 -9.39
CA CYS A 24 -5.26 -4.23 -9.27
C CYS A 24 -4.05 -3.37 -8.86
N GLY A 25 -3.03 -3.99 -8.26
CA GLY A 25 -1.84 -3.39 -7.69
C GLY A 25 -0.79 -2.93 -8.71
N GLN A 26 -0.88 -3.42 -9.96
CA GLN A 26 -0.03 -2.98 -11.06
C GLN A 26 -0.46 -1.64 -11.67
N ALA A 27 -1.64 -1.13 -11.31
CA ALA A 27 -2.15 0.14 -11.78
C ALA A 27 -1.44 1.31 -11.08
N GLY A 28 -0.28 1.75 -11.60
CA GLY A 28 0.45 2.90 -11.05
C GLY A 28 -0.39 4.17 -10.93
N TYR A 29 -1.35 4.38 -11.85
CA TYR A 29 -2.30 5.50 -11.79
C TYR A 29 -3.20 5.46 -10.55
N LEU A 30 -3.55 4.26 -10.04
CA LEU A 30 -4.44 4.08 -8.90
C LEU A 30 -3.74 4.51 -7.62
N ARG A 31 -2.44 4.20 -7.52
CA ARG A 31 -1.59 4.67 -6.43
C ARG A 31 -1.52 6.20 -6.43
N ASN A 32 -1.22 6.82 -7.57
CA ASN A 32 -1.14 8.28 -7.65
C ASN A 32 -2.46 8.94 -7.21
N TRP A 33 -3.60 8.42 -7.67
CA TRP A 33 -4.92 8.94 -7.27
C TRP A 33 -5.18 8.79 -5.76
N LEU A 34 -4.84 7.65 -5.15
CA LEU A 34 -4.97 7.45 -3.70
C LEU A 34 -4.07 8.42 -2.92
N GLU A 35 -2.88 8.71 -3.44
CA GLU A 35 -1.95 9.67 -2.85
C GLU A 35 -2.40 11.13 -3.00
N GLU A 36 -3.02 11.50 -4.12
CA GLU A 36 -3.63 12.81 -4.34
C GLU A 36 -4.84 13.03 -3.42
N CYS A 37 -5.57 11.96 -3.10
CA CYS A 37 -6.74 11.98 -2.23
C CYS A 37 -6.40 11.80 -0.73
N ASP A 38 -5.12 11.69 -0.36
CA ASP A 38 -4.65 11.44 1.01
C ASP A 38 -5.30 10.20 1.69
N VAL A 39 -5.53 9.14 0.91
CA VAL A 39 -6.13 7.89 1.38
C VAL A 39 -5.05 6.89 1.77
N PHE A 40 -5.14 6.29 2.95
CA PHE A 40 -4.24 5.19 3.33
C PHE A 40 -4.48 3.97 2.45
N TYR A 41 -3.44 3.27 2.02
CA TYR A 41 -3.63 2.11 1.15
C TYR A 41 -2.67 0.96 1.40
N VAL A 42 -3.14 -0.24 1.05
CA VAL A 42 -2.33 -1.45 0.94
C VAL A 42 -2.45 -1.96 -0.49
N MET A 43 -1.32 -2.06 -1.20
CA MET A 43 -1.27 -2.56 -2.57
C MET A 43 -0.16 -3.61 -2.69
N ALA A 44 -0.38 -4.62 -3.52
CA ALA A 44 0.62 -5.62 -3.88
C ALA A 44 1.20 -5.34 -5.28
N PRO A 45 2.16 -4.41 -5.43
CA PRO A 45 2.85 -4.24 -6.71
C PRO A 45 3.77 -5.43 -6.99
N ARG A 46 4.17 -5.63 -8.24
CA ARG A 46 5.28 -6.54 -8.55
C ARG A 46 6.57 -6.05 -7.87
N CYS A 47 7.47 -6.99 -7.57
CA CYS A 47 8.76 -6.68 -6.93
C CYS A 47 9.64 -5.75 -7.78
N ASP A 48 9.51 -5.78 -9.11
CA ASP A 48 10.24 -4.94 -10.07
C ASP A 48 9.54 -3.62 -10.40
N HIS A 49 8.37 -3.36 -9.81
CA HIS A 49 7.60 -2.16 -10.10
C HIS A 49 8.32 -0.90 -9.61
N GLN A 50 8.35 0.15 -10.45
CA GLN A 50 8.93 1.44 -10.09
C GLN A 50 7.96 2.24 -9.22
N LEU A 51 8.43 2.66 -8.06
CA LEU A 51 7.70 3.46 -7.08
C LEU A 51 8.35 4.84 -6.99
N VAL A 52 7.55 5.89 -7.10
CA VAL A 52 7.98 7.25 -6.81
C VAL A 52 7.78 7.48 -5.32
N THR A 53 8.87 7.77 -4.61
CA THR A 53 8.82 8.16 -3.20
C THR A 53 8.62 9.67 -3.06
N ARG A 54 8.21 10.15 -1.88
CA ARG A 54 8.03 11.59 -1.61
C ARG A 54 9.30 12.42 -1.87
N ALA A 55 10.48 11.84 -1.73
CA ALA A 55 11.74 12.52 -2.05
C ALA A 55 11.98 12.66 -3.57
N GLU A 56 10.92 12.53 -4.38
CA GLU A 56 10.93 12.46 -5.84
C GLU A 56 11.89 11.39 -6.39
N ARG A 57 12.27 10.43 -5.54
CA ARG A 57 13.14 9.32 -5.90
C ARG A 57 12.29 8.19 -6.41
N THR A 58 12.51 7.85 -7.67
CA THR A 58 11.97 6.64 -8.30
C THR A 58 12.88 5.45 -7.99
N THR A 59 12.33 4.38 -7.43
CA THR A 59 13.07 3.14 -7.16
C THR A 59 12.16 1.92 -7.23
N ARG A 60 12.75 0.73 -7.41
CA ARG A 60 11.99 -0.52 -7.48
C ARG A 60 11.43 -0.88 -6.10
N ALA A 61 10.28 -1.57 -6.09
CA ALA A 61 9.64 -2.03 -4.87
C ALA A 61 10.57 -2.93 -4.01
N ASP A 62 11.32 -3.84 -4.63
CA ASP A 62 12.28 -4.70 -3.92
C ASP A 62 13.45 -3.93 -3.29
N ALA A 63 14.00 -2.96 -4.02
CA ALA A 63 15.04 -2.07 -3.50
C ALA A 63 14.51 -1.25 -2.31
N LEU A 64 13.27 -0.77 -2.39
CA LEU A 64 12.63 -0.04 -1.29
C LEU A 64 12.39 -0.92 -0.07
N VAL A 65 11.95 -2.16 -0.26
CA VAL A 65 11.77 -3.16 0.81
C VAL A 65 13.08 -3.47 1.52
N ALA A 66 14.19 -3.53 0.78
CA ALA A 66 15.52 -3.77 1.34
C ALA A 66 16.06 -2.61 2.21
N GLU A 67 15.49 -1.41 2.10
CA GLU A 67 15.87 -0.25 2.93
C GLU A 67 15.30 -0.31 4.35
N PHE A 68 14.31 -1.16 4.62
CA PHE A 68 13.74 -1.29 5.95
C PHE A 68 14.67 -2.05 6.90
N ALA A 69 14.90 -1.48 8.08
CA ALA A 69 15.55 -2.19 9.16
C ALA A 69 14.76 -3.45 9.53
N ALA A 70 15.45 -4.54 9.89
CA ALA A 70 14.81 -5.78 10.31
C ALA A 70 13.79 -5.58 11.46
N SER A 71 14.07 -4.62 12.36
CA SER A 71 13.20 -4.25 13.49
C SER A 71 11.93 -3.49 13.08
N ALA A 72 11.84 -2.98 11.85
CA ALA A 72 10.65 -2.30 11.34
C ALA A 72 9.57 -3.30 10.89
N TRP A 73 9.92 -4.58 10.73
CA TRP A 73 9.00 -5.62 10.32
C TRP A 73 8.21 -6.17 11.49
N GLN A 74 6.89 -6.14 11.36
CA GLN A 74 5.95 -6.78 12.26
C GLN A 74 5.48 -8.09 11.66
N ARG A 75 5.73 -9.19 12.36
CA ARG A 75 5.19 -10.50 11.99
C ARG A 75 3.75 -10.60 12.48
N LEU A 76 2.82 -10.78 11.56
CA LEU A 76 1.42 -11.08 11.85
C LEU A 76 1.12 -12.52 11.45
N SER A 77 0.27 -13.19 12.22
CA SER A 77 -0.29 -14.49 11.83
C SER A 77 -1.76 -14.28 11.48
N VAL A 78 -2.13 -14.63 10.26
CA VAL A 78 -3.52 -15.01 10.01
C VAL A 78 -3.63 -16.39 10.65
N GLY A 79 -4.66 -16.64 11.47
CA GLY A 79 -4.79 -17.92 12.19
C GLY A 79 -4.68 -19.15 11.27
N ALA A 80 -4.63 -20.35 11.82
CA ALA A 80 -4.49 -21.58 11.02
C ALA A 80 -5.63 -21.70 9.99
N GLY A 81 -5.38 -21.25 8.76
CA GLY A 81 -6.28 -21.39 7.63
C GLY A 81 -6.15 -22.78 7.02
N GLY A 82 -6.87 -23.03 5.92
CA GLY A 82 -6.81 -24.30 5.19
C GLY A 82 -5.42 -24.68 4.63
N HIS A 83 -4.44 -23.79 4.72
CA HIS A 83 -3.04 -24.01 4.33
C HIS A 83 -2.05 -23.98 5.52
N GLY A 84 -2.55 -24.11 6.76
CA GLY A 84 -1.74 -24.01 7.98
C GLY A 84 -1.47 -22.56 8.41
N PRO A 85 -0.68 -22.35 9.47
CA PRO A 85 -0.35 -21.01 9.94
C PRO A 85 0.56 -20.30 8.94
N THR A 86 0.02 -19.32 8.23
CA THR A 86 0.76 -18.43 7.33
C THR A 86 1.22 -17.19 8.10
N ALA A 87 2.52 -17.15 8.41
CA ALA A 87 3.16 -15.94 8.89
C ALA A 87 3.31 -14.95 7.74
N ILE A 88 2.83 -13.72 7.94
CA ILE A 88 2.97 -12.61 7.00
C ILE A 88 3.75 -11.48 7.69
N TYR A 89 4.69 -10.87 6.98
CA TYR A 89 5.50 -9.77 7.49
C TYR A 89 5.00 -8.46 6.91
N TRP A 90 4.77 -7.50 7.79
CA TRP A 90 4.30 -6.17 7.45
C TRP A 90 5.31 -5.14 7.88
N SER A 91 5.48 -4.11 7.06
CA SER A 91 6.20 -2.91 7.43
C SER A 91 5.50 -1.74 6.78
N ALA A 92 5.47 -0.60 7.47
CA ALA A 92 4.85 0.62 6.98
C ALA A 92 5.89 1.73 6.94
N ARG A 93 5.90 2.48 5.83
CA ARG A 93 6.63 3.75 5.76
C ARG A 93 5.64 4.87 6.05
N VAL A 94 5.78 5.49 7.21
CA VAL A 94 4.96 6.64 7.61
C VAL A 94 5.27 7.82 6.68
N ARG A 95 4.23 8.45 6.13
CA ARG A 95 4.32 9.61 5.22
C ARG A 95 4.39 10.95 5.97
N ASN A 96 3.97 11.00 7.26
CA ASN A 96 4.26 12.06 8.27
C ASN A 96 3.75 11.60 9.68
N PRO A 97 4.23 12.13 10.83
CA PRO A 97 3.65 11.80 12.11
C PRO A 97 2.25 12.42 12.18
N VAL A 98 1.26 11.62 12.60
CA VAL A 98 0.03 12.19 13.15
C VAL A 98 0.46 12.92 14.42
N VAL A 99 0.57 14.24 14.37
CA VAL A 99 0.63 15.04 15.60
C VAL A 99 -0.78 14.99 16.16
N LEU A 100 -0.98 14.17 17.19
CA LEU A 100 -2.14 14.27 18.08
C LEU A 100 -1.99 15.51 18.97
#